data_AF-A0A520GWD8-F1
#
_entry.id   AF-A0A520GWD8-F1
#
_cell.length_a   1.000
_cell.length_b   1.000
_cell.length_c   1.000
_cell.angle_alpha   90.00
_cell.angle_beta   90.00
_cell.angle_gamma   90.00
#
_symmetry.space_group_name_H-M   'P 1'
#
loop_
_entity.id
_entity.type
_entity.pdbx_description
1 polymer ?
#
loop_
_entity_poly.entity_id
_entity_poly.type
_entity_poly.pdbx_seq_one_letter_code
_entity_poly.pdbx_strand_id
1 'polypeptide(L)'
;FTGPMPVTVDGLKLDLASGTPAFGDVFVLKPYSAAAGAMAMAMTSPREIAAASPVEARVGVANTGSIAVGSLAATSANANTAAPVTLTFNANGTFDVAGTGTGNPTAQRYVAGQKVEFNGWSLTLTGTPKAGDTLTVQAATPGYSALNAGNAKALLNLRDKQVFEGATMVDGYAGLMTQVGVRAQSAQYAANVSGAIASSLETERTGISGVNLDEEAAKLLQYQQAYQASSKMIQIAQNLFDTLIQGMR
;
A
#
# COMPACT_ATOMS: atom_id res chain seq x y z
N PHE A 1 -16.91 -6.39 17.38
CA PHE A 1 -16.87 -5.08 18.09
C PHE A 1 -18.15 -4.95 18.89
N THR A 2 -18.09 -4.49 20.14
CA THR A 2 -19.25 -4.40 21.07
C THR A 2 -19.50 -2.98 21.59
N GLY A 3 -18.92 -1.95 20.94
CA GLY A 3 -19.07 -0.56 21.35
C GLY A 3 -20.18 0.21 20.63
N PRO A 4 -20.55 1.40 21.13
CA PRO A 4 -21.47 2.30 20.44
C PRO A 4 -20.89 2.82 19.12
N MET A 5 -21.77 3.13 18.17
CA MET A 5 -21.44 3.77 16.90
C MET A 5 -21.71 5.28 16.99
N PRO A 6 -20.94 6.15 16.31
CA PRO A 6 -19.87 5.83 15.36
C PRO A 6 -18.58 5.37 16.05
N VAL A 7 -17.83 4.50 15.38
CA VAL A 7 -16.51 4.05 15.81
C VAL A 7 -15.45 4.47 14.81
N THR A 8 -14.26 4.83 15.29
CA THR A 8 -13.09 5.05 14.45
C THR A 8 -12.17 3.84 14.53
N VAL A 9 -11.85 3.24 13.38
CA VAL A 9 -10.95 2.10 13.27
C VAL A 9 -9.99 2.39 12.12
N ASP A 10 -8.68 2.33 12.38
CA ASP A 10 -7.62 2.52 11.37
C ASP A 10 -7.82 3.77 10.49
N GLY A 11 -8.27 4.87 11.11
CA GLY A 11 -8.54 6.14 10.45
C GLY A 11 -9.88 6.21 9.70
N LEU A 12 -10.63 5.11 9.59
CA LEU A 12 -11.98 5.08 9.05
C LEU A 12 -12.99 5.43 10.13
N LYS A 13 -13.88 6.38 9.85
CA LYS A 13 -15.07 6.60 10.67
C LYS A 13 -16.19 5.72 10.15
N LEU A 14 -16.59 4.75 10.95
CA LEU A 14 -17.69 3.83 10.68
C LEU A 14 -18.92 4.32 11.42
N ASP A 15 -20.00 4.52 10.67
CA ASP A 15 -21.28 4.97 11.20
C ASP A 15 -22.39 4.11 10.60
N LEU A 16 -23.46 3.90 11.35
CA LEU A 16 -24.66 3.24 10.84
C LEU A 16 -25.67 4.30 10.46
N ALA A 17 -26.06 4.28 9.18
CA ALA A 17 -27.11 5.17 8.68
C ALA A 17 -28.44 4.95 9.41
N SER A 18 -28.73 3.72 9.83
CA SER A 18 -29.88 3.36 10.68
C SER A 18 -29.74 1.95 11.25
N GLY A 19 -30.56 1.62 12.25
CA GLY A 19 -30.63 0.28 12.85
C GLY A 19 -29.55 0.00 13.89
N THR A 20 -29.80 -1.00 14.73
CA THR A 20 -28.82 -1.53 15.68
C THR A 20 -28.41 -2.92 15.21
N PRO A 21 -27.12 -3.18 14.95
CA PRO A 21 -26.66 -4.52 14.58
C PRO A 21 -27.06 -5.53 15.64
N ALA A 22 -27.60 -6.66 15.21
CA ALA A 22 -27.90 -7.76 16.11
C ALA A 22 -26.63 -8.54 16.45
N PHE A 23 -26.68 -9.32 17.52
CA PHE A 23 -25.59 -10.23 17.86
C PHE A 23 -25.40 -11.26 16.75
N GLY A 24 -24.19 -11.36 16.21
CA GLY A 24 -23.86 -12.26 15.11
C GLY A 24 -23.78 -11.59 13.73
N ASP A 25 -24.14 -10.31 13.62
CA ASP A 25 -24.00 -9.58 12.35
C ASP A 25 -22.53 -9.40 11.98
N VAL A 26 -22.21 -9.69 10.71
CA VAL A 26 -20.87 -9.57 10.14
C VAL A 26 -20.91 -8.65 8.94
N PHE A 27 -20.06 -7.62 8.96
CA PHE A 27 -19.89 -6.69 7.85
C PHE A 27 -18.46 -6.80 7.31
N VAL A 28 -18.34 -6.94 5.99
CA VAL A 28 -17.04 -6.94 5.30
C VAL A 28 -16.80 -5.55 4.72
N LEU A 29 -15.74 -4.90 5.17
CA LEU A 29 -15.36 -3.57 4.71
C LEU A 29 -14.24 -3.70 3.68
N LYS A 30 -14.46 -3.12 2.49
CA LYS A 30 -13.47 -3.04 1.41
C LYS A 30 -13.32 -1.58 0.93
N PRO A 31 -12.90 -0.65 1.80
CA PRO A 31 -12.94 0.79 1.51
C PRO A 31 -12.10 1.19 0.30
N TYR A 32 -11.01 0.46 0.02
CA TYR A 32 -10.03 0.85 -1.01
C TYR A 32 -10.01 -0.06 -2.25
N SER A 33 -10.86 -1.09 -2.35
CA SER A 33 -10.76 -2.09 -3.43
C SER A 33 -11.03 -1.51 -4.82
N ALA A 34 -11.83 -0.44 -4.91
CA ALA A 34 -12.12 0.26 -6.16
C ALA A 34 -11.47 1.66 -6.22
N ALA A 35 -10.69 2.05 -5.20
CA ALA A 35 -10.16 3.41 -5.09
C ALA A 35 -9.30 3.78 -6.30
N ALA A 36 -8.45 2.86 -6.77
CA ALA A 36 -7.60 3.09 -7.93
C ALA A 36 -8.40 3.32 -9.23
N GLY A 37 -9.49 2.59 -9.44
CA GLY A 37 -10.34 2.74 -10.62
C GLY A 37 -11.23 3.99 -10.60
N ALA A 38 -11.48 4.54 -9.41
CA ALA A 38 -12.25 5.78 -9.24
C ALA A 38 -11.38 7.05 -9.27
N MET A 39 -10.04 6.91 -9.34
CA MET A 39 -9.16 8.07 -9.45
C MET A 39 -9.34 8.76 -10.80
N ALA A 40 -9.60 10.08 -10.76
CA ALA A 40 -9.74 10.91 -11.94
C ALA A 40 -9.04 12.25 -11.72
N MET A 41 -8.63 12.89 -12.82
CA MET A 41 -8.11 14.26 -12.75
C MET A 41 -9.25 15.21 -12.42
N ALA A 42 -9.20 15.84 -11.25
CA ALA A 42 -10.15 16.89 -10.88
C ALA A 42 -9.86 18.22 -11.61
N MET A 43 -8.60 18.43 -12.02
CA MET A 43 -8.12 19.67 -12.62
C MET A 43 -7.64 19.35 -14.03
N THR A 44 -8.12 20.10 -15.01
CA THR A 44 -7.83 19.84 -16.44
C THR A 44 -7.06 20.99 -17.09
N SER A 45 -7.03 22.16 -16.43
CA SER A 45 -6.32 23.34 -16.91
C SER A 45 -5.15 23.69 -15.98
N PRO A 46 -3.97 24.03 -16.52
CA PRO A 46 -2.84 24.50 -15.71
C PRO A 46 -3.16 25.71 -14.82
N ARG A 47 -4.14 26.54 -15.23
CA ARG A 47 -4.56 27.73 -14.48
C ARG A 47 -5.32 27.41 -13.19
N GLU A 48 -5.85 26.19 -13.07
CA GLU A 48 -6.54 25.76 -11.87
C GLU A 48 -5.54 25.45 -10.74
N ILE A 49 -4.26 25.20 -11.07
CA ILE A 49 -3.23 24.86 -10.10
C ILE A 49 -2.91 26.07 -9.22
N ALA A 50 -3.31 25.98 -7.96
CA ALA A 50 -3.01 26.96 -6.93
C ALA A 50 -1.52 26.88 -6.53
N ALA A 51 -0.60 27.33 -7.37
CA ALA A 51 0.84 27.23 -7.14
C ALA A 51 1.36 28.23 -6.07
N ALA A 52 0.70 29.39 -5.95
CA ALA A 52 1.09 30.45 -5.05
C ALA A 52 0.67 30.18 -3.61
N SER A 53 1.44 30.71 -2.66
CA SER A 53 0.99 30.82 -1.26
C SER A 53 -0.21 31.77 -1.18
N PRO A 54 -1.26 31.44 -0.42
CA PRO A 54 -2.41 32.33 -0.21
C PRO A 54 -2.08 33.53 0.69
N VAL A 55 -0.97 33.44 1.44
CA VAL A 55 -0.52 34.44 2.40
C VAL A 55 0.90 34.92 2.09
N GLU A 56 1.18 36.16 2.44
CA GLU A 56 2.50 36.77 2.43
C GLU A 56 2.80 37.40 3.79
N ALA A 57 4.08 37.45 4.16
CA ALA A 57 4.55 38.18 5.33
C ALA A 57 5.32 39.42 4.89
N ARG A 58 5.04 40.55 5.52
CA ARG A 58 5.71 41.84 5.30
C ARG A 58 6.30 42.32 6.61
N VAL A 59 7.60 42.56 6.61
CA VAL A 59 8.30 43.21 7.72
C VAL A 59 8.01 44.70 7.65
N GLY A 60 7.72 45.31 8.81
CA GLY A 60 7.47 46.75 8.91
C GLY A 60 8.66 47.57 8.43
N VAL A 61 8.41 48.59 7.61
CA VAL A 61 9.48 49.45 7.04
C VAL A 61 10.15 50.34 8.07
N ALA A 62 9.47 50.60 9.20
CA ALA A 62 9.99 51.38 10.32
C ALA A 62 10.76 50.51 11.33
N ASN A 63 10.91 49.22 11.07
CA ASN A 63 11.61 48.32 11.97
C ASN A 63 13.09 48.72 12.08
N THR A 64 13.61 48.69 13.31
CA THR A 64 15.00 49.02 13.62
C THR A 64 15.81 47.82 14.08
N GLY A 65 15.16 46.68 14.30
CA GLY A 65 15.80 45.37 14.52
C GLY A 65 16.13 44.66 13.21
N SER A 66 16.62 43.42 13.35
CA SER A 66 17.11 42.58 12.23
C SER A 66 16.14 41.46 11.85
N ILE A 67 14.84 41.62 12.18
CA ILE A 67 13.83 40.59 11.93
C ILE A 67 13.73 40.29 10.43
N ALA A 68 13.79 39.01 10.11
CA ALA A 68 13.53 38.50 8.77
C ALA A 68 12.56 37.32 8.83
N VAL A 69 11.84 37.11 7.72
CA VAL A 69 10.98 35.95 7.53
C VAL A 69 11.87 34.76 7.18
N GLY A 70 11.88 33.72 8.02
CA GLY A 70 12.55 32.46 7.75
C GLY A 70 11.74 31.59 6.80
N SER A 71 10.49 31.30 7.16
CA SER A 71 9.55 30.56 6.32
C SER A 71 8.11 30.93 6.65
N LEU A 72 7.22 30.88 5.66
CA LEU A 72 5.79 31.06 5.83
C LEU A 72 5.06 29.98 5.01
N ALA A 73 4.14 29.26 5.66
CA ALA A 73 3.32 28.25 5.00
C ALA A 73 1.89 28.27 5.55
N ALA A 74 0.89 28.15 4.68
CA ALA A 74 -0.48 27.83 5.09
C ALA A 74 -0.56 26.31 5.35
N THR A 75 -0.85 25.91 6.59
CA THR A 75 -0.82 24.51 7.04
C THR A 75 -2.21 23.90 7.20
N SER A 76 -3.25 24.71 7.37
CA SER A 76 -4.64 24.24 7.49
C SER A 76 -5.62 25.23 6.87
N ALA A 77 -6.78 24.71 6.45
CA ALA A 77 -7.88 25.54 5.97
C ALA A 77 -8.52 26.28 7.15
N ASN A 78 -8.44 27.60 7.15
CA ASN A 78 -9.10 28.46 8.13
C ASN A 78 -9.72 29.67 7.40
N ALA A 79 -10.94 30.06 7.79
CA ALA A 79 -11.64 31.18 7.16
C ALA A 79 -10.85 32.51 7.27
N ASN A 80 -10.00 32.64 8.29
CA ASN A 80 -9.22 33.84 8.58
C ASN A 80 -7.76 33.73 8.09
N THR A 81 -7.36 32.68 7.35
CA THR A 81 -5.96 32.49 6.93
C THR A 81 -5.41 33.71 6.19
N ALA A 82 -6.21 34.33 5.32
CA ALA A 82 -5.82 35.49 4.53
C ALA A 82 -6.10 36.84 5.20
N ALA A 83 -6.74 36.85 6.38
CA ALA A 83 -7.03 38.09 7.10
C ALA A 83 -5.72 38.70 7.65
N PRO A 84 -5.58 40.05 7.64
CA PRO A 84 -4.37 40.69 8.11
C PRO A 84 -4.17 40.46 9.62
N VAL A 85 -2.98 40.00 9.97
CA VAL A 85 -2.54 39.76 11.34
C VAL A 85 -1.16 40.39 11.52
N THR A 86 -1.01 41.24 12.52
CA THR A 86 0.22 41.95 12.83
C THR A 86 0.82 41.42 14.13
N LEU A 87 2.08 41.01 14.04
CA LEU A 87 2.93 40.72 15.18
C LEU A 87 3.67 42.00 15.56
N THR A 88 3.55 42.41 16.82
CA THR A 88 4.29 43.56 17.38
C THR A 88 5.26 43.08 18.42
N PHE A 89 6.54 43.44 18.29
CA PHE A 89 7.59 43.00 19.19
C PHE A 89 7.81 43.97 20.35
N ASN A 90 7.94 43.40 21.54
CA ASN A 90 8.05 44.12 22.80
C ASN A 90 9.50 44.14 23.31
N ALA A 91 9.82 45.11 24.18
CA ALA A 91 11.17 45.30 24.70
C ALA A 91 11.67 44.11 25.57
N ASN A 92 10.75 43.34 26.14
CA ASN A 92 11.02 42.15 26.96
C ASN A 92 11.30 40.88 26.13
N GLY A 93 11.49 40.99 24.82
CA GLY A 93 11.72 39.84 23.94
C GLY A 93 10.48 38.96 23.76
N THR A 94 9.29 39.55 23.91
CA THR A 94 8.00 38.93 23.58
C THR A 94 7.39 39.59 22.35
N PHE A 95 6.32 39.00 21.82
CA PHE A 95 5.50 39.60 20.78
C PHE A 95 4.01 39.44 21.10
N ASP A 96 3.22 40.39 20.61
CA ASP A 96 1.77 40.37 20.64
C ASP A 96 1.22 40.13 19.24
N VAL A 97 0.15 39.35 19.15
CA VAL A 97 -0.57 39.09 17.90
C VAL A 97 -1.86 39.89 17.91
N ALA A 98 -2.01 40.80 16.95
CA ALA A 98 -3.21 41.60 16.76
C ALA A 98 -3.80 41.37 15.36
N GLY A 99 -5.12 41.34 15.25
CA GLY A 99 -5.83 41.16 13.99
C GLY A 99 -7.08 40.31 14.12
N THR A 100 -7.59 39.86 12.98
CA THR A 100 -8.75 38.96 12.92
C THR A 100 -8.31 37.55 13.34
N GLY A 101 -8.89 36.99 14.39
CA GLY A 101 -8.59 35.64 14.85
C GLY A 101 -9.16 35.38 16.24
N THR A 102 -9.01 34.15 16.73
CA THR A 102 -9.47 33.77 18.07
C THR A 102 -8.30 33.86 19.06
N GLY A 103 -8.53 34.50 20.20
CA GLY A 103 -7.61 34.50 21.34
C GLY A 103 -6.46 35.52 21.30
N ASN A 104 -6.05 36.00 20.11
CA ASN A 104 -5.05 37.06 19.90
C ASN A 104 -3.95 37.10 20.99
N PRO A 105 -3.05 36.11 21.00
CA PRO A 105 -2.14 35.90 22.12
C PRO A 105 -1.20 37.09 22.33
N THR A 106 -1.00 37.45 23.59
CA THR A 106 -0.12 38.54 24.03
C THR A 106 1.06 38.01 24.83
N ALA A 107 2.13 38.79 24.91
CA ALA A 107 3.37 38.52 25.62
C ALA A 107 4.00 37.16 25.31
N GLN A 108 3.87 36.69 24.06
CA GLN A 108 4.44 35.42 23.63
C GLN A 108 5.95 35.51 23.50
N ARG A 109 6.70 34.57 24.09
CA ARG A 109 8.16 34.60 24.04
C ARG A 109 8.66 34.44 22.60
N TYR A 110 9.45 35.41 22.12
CA TYR A 110 10.12 35.28 20.84
C TYR A 110 11.40 34.46 20.95
N VAL A 111 11.53 33.42 20.12
CA VAL A 111 12.76 32.66 19.95
C VAL A 111 13.00 32.51 18.45
N ALA A 112 14.17 32.93 17.98
CA ALA A 112 14.52 32.83 16.57
C ALA A 112 14.45 31.36 16.10
N GLY A 113 13.82 31.14 14.95
CA GLY A 113 13.59 29.81 14.37
C GLY A 113 12.40 29.03 14.95
N GLN A 114 11.79 29.47 16.06
CA GLN A 114 10.56 28.84 16.54
C GLN A 114 9.39 29.14 15.61
N LYS A 115 8.48 28.18 15.52
CA LYS A 115 7.25 28.32 14.73
C LYS A 115 6.22 29.11 15.52
N VAL A 116 5.65 30.12 14.86
CA VAL A 116 4.47 30.85 15.31
C VAL A 116 3.31 30.39 14.44
N GLU A 117 2.30 29.80 15.06
CA GLU A 117 1.12 29.28 14.37
C GLU A 117 -0.10 30.12 14.73
N PHE A 118 -0.82 30.62 13.71
CA PHE A 118 -2.04 31.40 13.90
C PHE A 118 -2.89 31.36 12.63
N ASN A 119 -4.22 31.38 12.76
CA ASN A 119 -5.16 31.33 11.62
C ASN A 119 -4.83 30.27 10.53
N GLY A 120 -4.26 29.13 10.94
CA GLY A 120 -3.93 28.04 10.04
C GLY A 120 -2.70 28.25 9.15
N TRP A 121 -1.89 29.29 9.40
CA TRP A 121 -0.54 29.43 8.86
C TRP A 121 0.52 29.20 9.95
N SER A 122 1.71 28.81 9.52
CA SER A 122 2.91 28.65 10.32
C SER A 122 4.01 29.57 9.78
N LEU A 123 4.59 30.37 10.66
CA LEU A 123 5.64 31.34 10.35
C LEU A 123 6.87 31.05 11.21
N THR A 124 8.06 31.01 10.61
CA THR A 124 9.32 31.06 11.36
C THR A 124 10.02 32.38 11.09
N LEU A 125 10.57 32.98 12.13
CA LEU A 125 11.25 34.26 12.07
C LEU A 125 12.70 34.12 12.52
N THR A 126 13.58 34.89 11.90
CA THR A 126 15.00 34.94 12.23
C THR A 126 15.42 36.35 12.60
N GLY A 127 16.61 36.47 13.19
CA GLY A 127 17.15 37.75 13.64
C GLY A 127 16.66 38.18 15.02
N THR A 128 17.02 39.41 15.39
CA THR A 128 16.76 40.00 16.71
C THR A 128 15.78 41.18 16.58
N PRO A 129 14.56 41.05 17.13
CA PRO A 129 13.60 42.14 17.16
C PRO A 129 14.01 43.23 18.14
N LYS A 130 13.65 44.48 17.83
CA LYS A 130 13.60 45.58 18.78
C LYS A 130 12.15 45.92 19.13
N ALA A 131 11.97 46.62 20.24
CA ALA A 131 10.66 47.08 20.68
C ALA A 131 10.03 47.98 19.61
N GLY A 132 8.77 47.70 19.27
CA GLY A 132 8.02 48.43 18.23
C GLY A 132 8.25 47.92 16.80
N ASP A 133 9.13 46.92 16.60
CA ASP A 133 9.19 46.24 15.31
C ASP A 133 7.86 45.52 15.05
N THR A 134 7.43 45.52 13.78
CA THR A 134 6.18 44.89 13.36
C THR A 134 6.39 43.94 12.19
N LEU A 135 5.54 42.91 12.10
CA LEU A 135 5.47 42.01 10.96
C LEU A 135 4.02 41.67 10.70
N THR A 136 3.55 41.89 9.49
CA THR A 136 2.16 41.62 9.10
C THR A 136 2.09 40.43 8.16
N VAL A 137 1.28 39.43 8.53
CA VAL A 137 0.85 38.35 7.65
C VAL A 137 -0.51 38.74 7.06
N GLN A 138 -0.66 38.66 5.75
CA GLN A 138 -1.88 39.07 5.04
C GLN A 138 -2.06 38.24 3.77
N ALA A 139 -3.20 38.43 3.08
CA ALA A 139 -3.43 37.88 1.75
C ALA A 139 -2.28 38.22 0.79
N ALA A 140 -1.84 37.23 0.00
CA ALA A 140 -0.84 37.45 -1.03
C ALA A 140 -1.32 38.50 -2.04
N THR A 141 -0.50 39.53 -2.29
CA THR A 141 -0.85 40.59 -3.23
C THR A 141 -0.82 40.04 -4.68
N PRO A 142 -1.78 40.37 -5.57
CA PRO A 142 -1.88 39.76 -6.91
C PRO A 142 -0.61 39.81 -7.77
N GLY A 143 0.21 40.86 -7.64
CA GLY A 143 1.49 40.96 -8.35
C GLY A 143 2.60 40.06 -7.77
N TYR A 144 2.57 39.80 -6.46
CA TYR A 144 3.52 38.93 -5.78
C TYR A 144 3.13 37.45 -5.88
N SER A 145 1.83 37.14 -5.96
CA SER A 145 1.36 35.77 -6.15
C SER A 145 1.84 35.15 -7.46
N ALA A 146 2.00 35.95 -8.53
CA ALA A 146 2.54 35.47 -9.81
C ALA A 146 4.01 35.03 -9.74
N LEU A 147 4.77 35.55 -8.77
CA LEU A 147 6.18 35.21 -8.53
C LEU A 147 6.36 34.25 -7.35
N ASN A 148 5.26 33.84 -6.71
CA ASN A 148 5.26 33.00 -5.53
C ASN A 148 4.94 31.55 -5.91
N ALA A 149 5.81 30.62 -5.51
CA ALA A 149 5.63 29.18 -5.72
C ALA A 149 5.55 28.40 -4.39
N GLY A 150 5.09 29.03 -3.31
CA GLY A 150 5.08 28.46 -1.96
C GLY A 150 4.24 27.18 -1.88
N ASN A 151 3.02 27.19 -2.43
CA ASN A 151 2.16 26.01 -2.41
C ASN A 151 2.66 24.92 -3.38
N ALA A 152 3.23 25.30 -4.52
CA ALA A 152 3.89 24.34 -5.42
C ALA A 152 5.07 23.62 -4.75
N LYS A 153 5.88 24.34 -3.95
CA LYS A 153 6.93 23.72 -3.13
C LYS A 153 6.35 22.81 -2.04
N ALA A 154 5.24 23.21 -1.41
CA ALA A 154 4.55 22.37 -0.43
C ALA A 154 4.02 21.07 -1.07
N LEU A 155 3.48 21.15 -2.29
CA LEU A 155 3.05 20.00 -3.07
C LEU A 155 4.24 19.09 -3.42
N LEU A 156 5.36 19.65 -3.85
CA LEU A 156 6.59 18.89 -4.11
C LEU A 156 7.07 18.14 -2.87
N ASN A 157 7.01 18.78 -1.70
CA ASN A 157 7.39 18.17 -0.42
C ASN A 157 6.50 17.00 0.00
N LEU A 158 5.30 16.83 -0.58
CA LEU A 158 4.47 15.64 -0.31
C LEU A 158 5.11 14.35 -0.81
N ARG A 159 5.97 14.43 -1.84
CA ARG A 159 6.73 13.27 -2.35
C ARG A 159 7.53 12.59 -1.24
N ASP A 160 8.13 13.38 -0.37
CA ASP A 160 9.06 12.93 0.67
C ASP A 160 8.35 12.70 2.02
N LYS A 161 7.03 12.95 2.10
CA LYS A 161 6.27 12.68 3.32
C LYS A 161 6.04 11.19 3.51
N GLN A 162 6.24 10.75 4.74
CA GLN A 162 5.94 9.39 5.19
C GLN A 162 4.43 9.25 5.42
N VAL A 163 3.71 8.74 4.41
CA VAL A 163 2.25 8.59 4.42
C VAL A 163 1.80 7.12 4.42
N PHE A 164 2.72 6.18 4.26
CA PHE A 164 2.46 4.74 4.17
C PHE A 164 3.19 4.01 5.30
N GLU A 165 2.57 3.85 6.47
CA GLU A 165 3.15 3.13 7.63
C GLU A 165 4.58 3.60 8.01
N GLY A 166 4.84 4.90 7.90
CA GLY A 166 6.17 5.48 8.16
C GLY A 166 7.13 5.47 6.95
N ALA A 167 6.68 5.03 5.79
CA ALA A 167 7.40 5.09 4.52
C ALA A 167 6.80 6.14 3.56
N THR A 168 7.60 6.60 2.60
CA THR A 168 7.11 7.45 1.51
C THR A 168 6.16 6.67 0.62
N MET A 169 5.36 7.37 -0.21
CA MET A 169 4.46 6.71 -1.16
C MET A 169 5.22 5.77 -2.12
N VAL A 170 6.42 6.17 -2.57
CA VAL A 170 7.25 5.38 -3.49
C VAL A 170 7.78 4.12 -2.81
N ASP A 171 8.27 4.26 -1.58
CA ASP A 171 8.80 3.12 -0.82
C ASP A 171 7.68 2.14 -0.43
N GLY A 172 6.51 2.65 -0.04
CA GLY A 172 5.34 1.82 0.24
C GLY A 172 4.89 1.01 -0.98
N TYR A 173 4.87 1.64 -2.16
CA TYR A 173 4.58 0.95 -3.42
C TYR A 173 5.64 -0.10 -3.78
N ALA A 174 6.92 0.22 -3.59
CA ALA A 174 8.01 -0.74 -3.80
C ALA A 174 7.86 -1.95 -2.86
N GLY A 175 7.54 -1.71 -1.59
CA GLY A 175 7.28 -2.76 -0.60
C GLY A 175 6.12 -3.68 -1.00
N LEU A 176 5.01 -3.12 -1.51
CA LEU A 176 3.90 -3.91 -2.05
C LEU A 176 4.35 -4.80 -3.21
N MET A 177 5.11 -4.25 -4.17
CA MET A 177 5.62 -5.03 -5.31
C MET A 177 6.59 -6.13 -4.88
N THR A 178 7.43 -5.87 -3.88
CA THR A 178 8.30 -6.89 -3.28
C THR A 178 7.48 -8.03 -2.68
N GLN A 179 6.40 -7.74 -1.95
CA GLN A 179 5.54 -8.79 -1.38
C GLN A 179 4.91 -9.66 -2.45
N VAL A 180 4.44 -9.07 -3.56
CA VAL A 180 3.90 -9.82 -4.70
C VAL A 180 4.99 -10.70 -5.32
N GLY A 181 6.20 -10.17 -5.53
CA GLY A 181 7.34 -10.92 -6.06
C GLY A 181 7.72 -12.11 -5.19
N VAL A 182 7.82 -11.93 -3.87
CA VAL A 182 8.13 -12.99 -2.91
C VAL A 182 7.05 -14.08 -2.92
N ARG A 183 5.77 -13.69 -2.94
CA ARG A 183 4.66 -14.65 -3.02
C ARG A 183 4.66 -15.44 -4.32
N ALA A 184 4.91 -14.78 -5.45
CA ALA A 184 5.00 -15.43 -6.75
C ALA A 184 6.18 -16.42 -6.81
N GLN A 185 7.36 -16.02 -6.32
CA GLN A 185 8.53 -16.89 -6.24
C GLN A 185 8.28 -18.11 -5.34
N SER A 186 7.65 -17.89 -4.18
CA SER A 186 7.27 -18.97 -3.25
C SER A 186 6.27 -19.93 -3.90
N ALA A 187 5.25 -19.42 -4.57
CA ALA A 187 4.27 -20.22 -5.29
C ALA A 187 4.90 -21.03 -6.43
N GLN A 188 5.82 -20.43 -7.19
CA GLN A 188 6.54 -21.13 -8.25
C GLN A 188 7.42 -22.25 -7.69
N TYR A 189 8.13 -22.00 -6.58
CA TYR A 189 8.91 -23.02 -5.91
C TYR A 189 8.03 -24.19 -5.43
N ALA A 190 6.90 -23.89 -4.79
CA ALA A 190 5.93 -24.90 -4.35
C ALA A 190 5.36 -25.70 -5.54
N ALA A 191 5.07 -25.03 -6.66
CA ALA A 191 4.60 -25.69 -7.88
C ALA A 191 5.67 -26.62 -8.46
N ASN A 192 6.94 -26.21 -8.50
CA ASN A 192 8.05 -27.04 -8.98
C ASN A 192 8.25 -28.28 -8.11
N VAL A 193 8.22 -28.13 -6.78
CA VAL A 193 8.31 -29.26 -5.84
C VAL A 193 7.14 -30.22 -6.04
N SER A 194 5.91 -29.70 -6.11
CA SER A 194 4.71 -30.51 -6.32
C SER A 194 4.76 -31.25 -7.66
N GLY A 195 5.25 -30.60 -8.72
CA GLY A 195 5.44 -31.21 -10.03
C GLY A 195 6.49 -32.31 -10.03
N ALA A 196 7.60 -32.13 -9.31
CA ALA A 196 8.63 -33.16 -9.15
C ALA A 196 8.07 -34.39 -8.42
N ILE A 197 7.34 -34.18 -7.31
CA ILE A 197 6.68 -35.27 -6.58
C ILE A 197 5.69 -36.01 -7.47
N ALA A 198 4.85 -35.29 -8.22
CA ALA A 198 3.89 -35.89 -9.14
C ALA A 198 4.59 -36.74 -10.23
N SER A 199 5.70 -36.26 -10.78
CA SER A 199 6.50 -36.99 -11.77
C SER A 199 7.12 -38.27 -11.19
N SER A 200 7.68 -38.19 -9.98
CA SER A 200 8.21 -39.36 -9.28
C SER A 200 7.12 -40.41 -9.02
N LEU A 201 5.95 -39.98 -8.53
CA LEU A 201 4.82 -40.88 -8.28
C LEU A 201 4.28 -41.52 -9.56
N GLU A 202 4.25 -40.79 -10.68
CA GLU A 202 3.86 -41.37 -11.97
C GLU A 202 4.87 -42.41 -12.46
N THR A 203 6.16 -42.17 -12.24
CA THR A 203 7.23 -43.13 -12.57
C THR A 203 7.13 -44.40 -11.70
N GLU A 204 6.87 -44.26 -10.41
CA GLU A 204 6.61 -45.40 -9.52
C GLU A 204 5.35 -46.17 -9.93
N ARG A 205 4.26 -45.46 -10.24
CA ARG A 205 3.01 -46.07 -10.69
C ARG A 205 3.21 -46.87 -11.97
N THR A 206 3.91 -46.29 -12.95
CA THR A 206 4.24 -46.96 -14.22
C THR A 206 5.25 -48.10 -14.05
N GLY A 207 6.15 -48.03 -13.07
CA GLY A 207 7.05 -49.13 -12.73
C GLY A 207 6.33 -50.34 -12.11
N ILE A 208 5.32 -50.11 -11.27
CA ILE A 208 4.51 -51.17 -10.64
C ILE A 208 3.45 -51.72 -11.61
N SER A 209 2.76 -50.83 -12.35
CA SER A 209 1.75 -51.21 -13.35
C SER A 209 2.35 -51.58 -14.70
N GLY A 210 3.68 -51.46 -14.85
CA GLY A 210 4.40 -51.75 -16.07
C GLY A 210 4.53 -53.25 -16.27
N VAL A 211 4.03 -53.73 -17.40
CA VAL A 211 4.19 -55.13 -17.79
C VAL A 211 5.57 -55.31 -18.40
N ASN A 212 6.38 -56.21 -17.84
CA ASN A 212 7.67 -56.55 -18.44
C ASN A 212 7.42 -57.45 -19.66
N LEU A 213 7.53 -56.89 -20.87
CA LEU A 213 7.25 -57.59 -22.11
C LEU A 213 8.15 -58.80 -22.33
N ASP A 214 9.38 -58.80 -21.81
CA ASP A 214 10.28 -59.95 -21.91
C ASP A 214 9.85 -61.09 -20.98
N GLU A 215 9.32 -60.76 -19.80
CA GLU A 215 8.78 -61.74 -18.86
C GLU A 215 7.45 -62.33 -19.36
N GLU A 216 6.57 -61.49 -19.92
CA GLU A 216 5.34 -61.96 -20.56
C GLU A 216 5.64 -62.77 -21.84
N ALA A 217 6.67 -62.43 -22.61
CA ALA A 217 7.12 -63.22 -23.76
C ALA A 217 7.69 -64.59 -23.34
N ALA A 218 8.47 -64.64 -22.24
CA ALA A 218 8.96 -65.89 -21.67
C ALA A 218 7.82 -66.77 -21.16
N LYS A 219 6.83 -66.18 -20.45
CA LYS A 219 5.61 -66.88 -20.02
C LYS A 219 4.79 -67.37 -21.21
N LEU A 220 4.68 -66.58 -22.26
CA LEU A 220 4.03 -66.97 -23.52
C LEU A 220 4.72 -68.19 -24.16
N LEU A 221 6.05 -68.15 -24.29
CA LEU A 221 6.82 -69.28 -24.81
C LEU A 221 6.67 -70.52 -23.93
N GLN A 222 6.67 -70.35 -22.61
CA GLN A 222 6.44 -71.44 -21.66
C GLN A 222 5.03 -72.04 -21.83
N TYR A 223 3.99 -71.21 -21.95
CA TYR A 223 2.62 -71.68 -22.21
C TYR A 223 2.49 -72.37 -23.56
N GLN A 224 3.16 -71.87 -24.60
CA GLN A 224 3.20 -72.51 -25.91
C GLN A 224 3.89 -73.88 -25.85
N GLN A 225 5.02 -73.99 -25.15
CA GLN A 225 5.72 -75.27 -24.95
C GLN A 225 4.88 -76.24 -24.11
N ALA A 226 4.24 -75.77 -23.04
CA ALA A 226 3.36 -76.58 -22.20
C ALA A 226 2.13 -77.08 -22.99
N TYR A 227 1.58 -76.25 -23.88
CA TYR A 227 0.48 -76.63 -24.76
C TYR A 227 0.91 -77.68 -25.79
N GLN A 228 2.09 -77.52 -26.40
CA GLN A 228 2.66 -78.53 -27.31
C GLN A 228 2.97 -79.84 -26.59
N ALA A 229 3.52 -79.79 -25.38
CA ALA A 229 3.76 -80.97 -24.54
C ALA A 229 2.47 -81.67 -24.13
N SER A 230 1.43 -80.90 -23.76
CA SER A 230 0.09 -81.43 -23.44
C SER A 230 -0.54 -82.09 -24.66
N SER A 231 -0.39 -81.48 -25.84
CA SER A 231 -0.86 -82.05 -27.11
C SER A 231 -0.16 -83.37 -27.45
N LYS A 232 1.15 -83.46 -27.23
CA LYS A 232 1.91 -84.72 -27.38
C LYS A 232 1.51 -85.77 -26.36
N MET A 233 1.24 -85.40 -25.10
CA MET A 233 0.71 -86.33 -24.10
C MET A 233 -0.66 -86.87 -24.49
N ILE A 234 -1.55 -86.04 -25.04
CA ILE A 234 -2.85 -86.49 -25.57
C ILE A 234 -2.66 -87.46 -26.73
N GLN A 235 -1.73 -87.18 -27.66
CA GLN A 235 -1.41 -88.09 -28.77
C GLN A 235 -0.84 -89.43 -28.27
N ILE A 236 0.05 -89.41 -27.27
CA ILE A 236 0.59 -90.64 -26.66
C ILE A 236 -0.52 -91.40 -25.95
N ALA A 237 -1.40 -90.73 -25.22
CA ALA A 237 -2.55 -91.34 -24.56
C ALA A 237 -3.52 -91.97 -25.59
N GLN A 238 -3.81 -91.29 -26.70
CA GLN A 238 -4.60 -91.82 -27.82
C GLN A 238 -3.93 -93.05 -28.43
N ASN A 239 -2.63 -92.98 -28.73
CA ASN A 239 -1.88 -94.12 -29.26
C ASN A 239 -1.87 -95.33 -28.29
N LEU A 240 -1.74 -95.09 -26.98
CA LEU A 240 -1.84 -96.14 -25.95
C LEU A 240 -3.26 -96.71 -25.88
N PHE A 241 -4.29 -95.87 -25.98
CA PHE A 241 -5.68 -96.31 -26.01
C PHE A 241 -5.96 -97.19 -27.24
N ASP A 242 -5.49 -96.77 -28.41
CA ASP A 242 -5.64 -97.51 -29.65
C ASP A 242 -4.86 -98.83 -29.62
N THR A 243 -3.63 -98.86 -29.10
CA THR A 243 -2.88 -100.12 -28.94
C THR A 243 -3.53 -101.08 -27.95
N LEU A 244 -4.11 -100.59 -26.85
CA LEU A 244 -4.87 -101.41 -25.91
C LEU A 244 -6.14 -101.99 -26.54
N ILE A 245 -6.83 -101.22 -27.38
CA ILE A 245 -8.03 -101.69 -28.10
C ILE A 245 -7.68 -102.67 -29.22
N GLN A 246 -6.54 -102.48 -29.91
CA GLN A 246 -6.10 -103.31 -31.02
C GLN A 246 -5.46 -104.64 -30.54
N GLY A 247 -4.83 -104.64 -29.36
CA GLY A 247 -4.29 -105.84 -28.71
C GLY A 247 -5.34 -106.73 -28.02
N MET A 248 -6.61 -106.27 -27.94
CA MET A 248 -7.74 -107.01 -27.37
C MET A 248 -8.62 -107.72 -28.42
N ARG A 249 -8.19 -107.73 -29.69
CA ARG A 249 -8.87 -108.44 -30.79
C ARG A 249 -8.13 -109.71 -31.17
#